data_AF-D3H0X9-F1
#
_entry.id   AF-D3H0X9-F1
#
_cell.length_a   1.000
_cell.length_b   1.000
_cell.length_c   1.000
_cell.angle_alpha   90.00
_cell.angle_beta   90.00
_cell.angle_gamma   90.00
#
_symmetry.space_group_name_H-M   'P 1'
#
loop_
_entity.id
_entity.type
_entity.pdbx_description
1 polymer ?
#
loop_
_entity_poly.entity_id
_entity_poly.type
_entity_poly.pdbx_seq_one_letter_code
_entity_poly.pdbx_strand_id
1 'polypeptide(L)'
;MAYHIEILKIEETDKVVKYEFGPTSSDYCRSDYGEFVIDKRTGEMTLVRMVKNDSANKFYLRASFKILTCWRKGYLPKNEEWAS
;
A
#
# COMPACT_ATOMS: atom_id res chain seq x y z
N MET A 1 9.81 15.84 -7.73
CA MET A 1 9.94 14.47 -8.27
C MET A 1 8.60 13.80 -8.06
N ALA A 2 7.95 13.38 -9.15
CA ALA A 2 6.65 12.74 -9.06
C ALA A 2 6.81 11.28 -8.59
N TYR A 3 6.12 10.86 -7.54
CA TYR A 3 6.04 9.46 -7.12
C TYR A 3 4.72 8.89 -7.61
N HIS A 4 4.79 7.95 -8.56
CA HIS A 4 3.66 7.12 -8.97
C HIS A 4 3.72 5.79 -8.23
N ILE A 5 2.77 5.59 -7.32
CA ILE A 5 2.69 4.39 -6.48
C ILE A 5 1.38 3.68 -6.82
N GLU A 6 1.49 2.42 -7.21
CA GLU A 6 0.36 1.52 -7.35
C GLU A 6 0.13 0.78 -6.04
N ILE A 7 -1.13 0.62 -5.65
CA ILE A 7 -1.55 -0.09 -4.45
C ILE A 7 -2.63 -1.10 -4.86
N LEU A 8 -2.39 -2.38 -4.57
CA LEU A 8 -3.24 -3.47 -5.03
C LEU A 8 -3.63 -4.36 -3.86
N LYS A 9 -4.91 -4.63 -3.71
CA LYS A 9 -5.41 -5.60 -2.74
C LYS A 9 -5.03 -7.01 -3.20
N ILE A 10 -4.27 -7.72 -2.38
CA ILE A 10 -3.90 -9.12 -2.64
C ILE A 10 -4.91 -10.07 -2.00
N GLU A 11 -5.21 -9.82 -0.73
CA GLU A 11 -6.00 -10.74 0.09
C GLU A 11 -6.87 -9.93 1.06
N GLU A 12 -8.06 -10.45 1.31
CA GLU A 12 -9.00 -9.86 2.25
C GLU A 12 -9.61 -10.97 3.11
N THR A 13 -9.41 -10.84 4.41
CA THR A 13 -10.00 -11.71 5.44
C THR A 13 -11.02 -10.92 6.25
N ASP A 14 -11.73 -11.57 7.17
CA ASP A 14 -12.69 -10.87 8.05
C ASP A 14 -12.05 -9.81 8.95
N LYS A 15 -10.76 -9.99 9.30
CA LYS A 15 -10.06 -9.10 10.25
C LYS A 15 -9.14 -8.11 9.56
N VAL A 16 -8.44 -8.56 8.51
CA VAL A 16 -7.38 -7.77 7.88
C VAL A 16 -7.50 -7.75 6.36
N VAL A 17 -7.00 -6.69 5.75
CA VAL A 17 -6.79 -6.60 4.30
C VAL A 17 -5.32 -6.43 4.01
N LYS A 18 -4.79 -7.26 3.11
CA LYS A 18 -3.41 -7.22 2.65
C LYS A 18 -3.31 -6.49 1.32
N TYR A 19 -2.37 -5.56 1.24
CA TYR A 19 -2.06 -4.80 0.04
C TYR A 19 -0.61 -5.01 -0.37
N GLU A 20 -0.39 -5.08 -1.68
CA GLU A 20 0.89 -4.85 -2.32
C GLU A 20 1.00 -3.37 -2.70
N PHE A 21 2.20 -2.81 -2.62
CA PHE A 21 2.45 -1.45 -3.07
C PHE A 21 3.84 -1.29 -3.66
N GLY A 22 3.97 -0.47 -4.69
CA GLY A 22 5.25 -0.25 -5.34
C GLY A 22 5.20 0.84 -6.40
N PRO A 23 6.36 1.23 -6.93
CA PRO A 23 6.44 2.19 -8.02
C PRO A 23 5.79 1.64 -9.30
N THR A 24 5.01 2.47 -10.00
CA THR A 24 4.33 2.10 -11.27
C THR A 24 5.28 2.06 -12.49
N SER A 25 6.57 2.36 -12.32
CA SER A 25 7.52 2.44 -13.43
C SER A 25 7.87 1.04 -14.00
N SER A 26 7.93 0.96 -15.33
CA SER A 26 8.21 -0.27 -16.09
C SER A 26 9.54 -0.95 -15.77
N ASP A 27 10.48 -0.22 -15.14
CA ASP A 27 11.80 -0.74 -14.77
C ASP A 27 11.77 -1.54 -13.46
N TYR A 28 10.67 -1.48 -12.71
CA TYR A 28 10.51 -2.20 -11.46
C TYR A 28 9.76 -3.50 -11.67
N CYS A 29 10.33 -4.60 -11.19
CA CYS A 29 9.63 -5.87 -11.17
C CYS A 29 8.63 -5.85 -10.01
N ARG A 30 7.47 -6.50 -10.18
CA ARG A 30 6.51 -6.66 -9.07
C ARG A 30 7.14 -7.34 -7.85
N SER A 31 8.20 -8.12 -8.05
CA SER A 31 9.00 -8.71 -6.97
C SER A 31 9.70 -7.69 -6.06
N ASP A 32 9.81 -6.43 -6.50
CA ASP A 32 10.38 -5.32 -5.71
C ASP A 32 9.31 -4.58 -4.89
N TYR A 33 8.03 -4.92 -5.03
CA TYR A 33 6.94 -4.28 -4.30
C TYR A 33 6.99 -4.65 -2.81
N GLY A 34 6.52 -3.73 -1.98
CA GLY A 34 6.28 -3.95 -0.56
C GLY A 34 4.88 -4.51 -0.31
N GLU A 35 4.66 -4.97 0.91
CA GLU A 35 3.38 -5.47 1.38
C GLU A 35 3.06 -4.85 2.74
N PHE A 36 1.82 -4.44 2.94
CA PHE A 36 1.31 -4.07 4.26
C PHE A 36 -0.09 -4.65 4.49
N VAL A 37 -0.49 -4.73 5.74
CA VAL A 37 -1.84 -5.10 6.15
C VAL A 37 -2.49 -3.96 6.92
N ILE A 38 -3.80 -3.84 6.76
CA ILE A 38 -4.66 -2.98 7.59
C ILE A 38 -5.63 -3.85 8.38
N ASP A 39 -5.73 -3.63 9.69
CA ASP A 39 -6.81 -4.18 10.51
C ASP A 39 -8.12 -3.40 10.24
N LYS A 40 -9.17 -4.11 9.83
CA LYS A 40 -10.45 -3.50 9.46
C LYS A 40 -11.17 -2.84 10.64
N ARG A 41 -10.92 -3.31 11.86
CA ARG A 41 -11.59 -2.84 13.09
C ARG A 41 -10.87 -1.63 13.67
N THR A 42 -9.55 -1.65 13.72
CA THR A 42 -8.75 -0.61 14.37
C THR A 42 -8.18 0.41 13.39
N GLY A 43 -8.02 0.05 12.12
CA GLY A 43 -7.29 0.85 11.13
C GLY A 43 -5.77 0.81 11.33
N GLU A 44 -5.26 -0.09 12.17
CA GLU A 44 -3.84 -0.28 12.40
C GLU A 44 -3.15 -0.80 11.13
N MET A 45 -2.03 -0.16 10.77
CA MET A 45 -1.26 -0.48 9.57
C MET A 45 0.03 -1.18 9.96
N THR A 46 0.24 -2.39 9.46
CA THR A 46 1.46 -3.16 9.73
C THR A 46 2.20 -3.44 8.43
N LEU A 47 3.47 -3.02 8.36
CA LEU A 47 4.35 -3.30 7.23
C LEU A 47 4.83 -4.76 7.31
N VAL A 48 4.57 -5.52 6.25
CA VAL A 48 4.96 -6.94 6.12
C VAL A 48 6.26 -7.07 5.33
N ARG A 49 6.38 -6.33 4.22
CA ARG A 49 7.56 -6.31 3.34
C ARG A 49 7.85 -4.89 2.88
N MET A 50 9.11 -4.46 2.98
CA MET A 50 9.55 -3.19 2.39
C MET A 50 9.75 -3.33 0.87
N VAL A 51 9.51 -2.24 0.14
CA VAL A 51 9.93 -2.12 -1.27
C VAL A 51 11.46 -2.16 -1.31
N LYS A 52 12.04 -2.91 -2.26
CA LYS A 52 13.47 -3.26 -2.29
C LYS A 52 14.44 -2.06 -2.37
N ASN A 53 13.94 -0.87 -2.71
CA ASN A 53 14.70 0.38 -2.78
C ASN A 53 14.06 1.54 -1.99
N ASP A 54 13.14 1.25 -1.07
CA ASP A 54 12.49 2.27 -0.23
C ASP A 54 13.28 2.52 1.06
N SER A 55 14.51 3.00 0.92
CA SER A 55 15.44 3.24 2.03
C SER A 55 14.95 4.26 3.06
N ALA A 56 13.87 5.00 2.78
CA ALA A 56 13.29 6.01 3.66
C ALA A 56 11.80 5.78 3.95
N ASN A 57 11.24 4.60 3.67
CA ASN A 57 9.80 4.29 3.84
C ASN A 57 8.85 5.28 3.15
N LYS A 58 9.33 5.96 2.11
CA LYS A 58 8.62 6.98 1.35
C LYS A 58 7.46 6.40 0.55
N PHE A 59 7.60 5.18 0.05
CA PHE A 59 6.52 4.49 -0.65
C PHE A 59 5.50 3.97 0.36
N TYR A 60 5.98 3.34 1.45
CA TYR A 60 5.10 2.82 2.49
C TYR A 60 4.23 3.90 3.12
N LEU A 61 4.81 5.03 3.54
CA LEU A 61 4.07 6.11 4.20
C LEU A 61 2.95 6.67 3.31
N ARG A 62 3.21 6.83 2.01
CA ARG A 62 2.22 7.35 1.06
C ARG A 62 1.11 6.32 0.78
N ALA A 63 1.49 5.08 0.52
CA ALA A 63 0.54 4.01 0.24
C ALA A 63 -0.36 3.73 1.45
N SER A 64 0.23 3.61 2.64
CA SER A 64 -0.50 3.39 3.87
C SER A 64 -1.41 4.57 4.22
N PHE A 65 -0.95 5.82 4.06
CA PHE A 65 -1.78 7.00 4.29
C PHE A 65 -2.99 7.05 3.37
N LYS A 66 -2.81 6.69 2.08
CA LYS A 66 -3.92 6.63 1.11
C LYS A 66 -4.95 5.58 1.52
N ILE A 67 -4.54 4.36 1.83
CA ILE A 67 -5.46 3.29 2.26
C ILE A 67 -6.12 3.62 3.59
N LEU A 68 -5.38 4.17 4.57
CA LEU A 68 -5.93 4.62 5.84
C LEU A 68 -7.01 5.70 5.63
N THR A 69 -6.80 6.61 4.68
CA THR A 69 -7.79 7.62 4.32
C THR A 69 -9.05 7.01 3.72
N CYS A 70 -8.92 6.01 2.84
CA CYS A 70 -10.08 5.27 2.32
C CYS A 70 -10.82 4.52 3.43
N TRP A 71 -10.08 3.85 4.33
CA TRP A 71 -10.66 3.15 5.47
C TRP A 71 -11.45 4.10 6.38
N ARG A 72 -10.91 5.30 6.66
CA ARG A 72 -11.62 6.35 7.41
C ARG A 72 -12.91 6.83 6.74
N LYS A 73 -13.02 6.69 5.40
CA LYS A 73 -14.25 6.95 4.64
C LYS A 73 -15.21 5.77 4.61
N GLY A 74 -14.86 4.65 5.24
CA GLY A 74 -15.69 3.45 5.34
C GLY A 74 -15.54 2.46 4.19
N TYR A 75 -14.50 2.57 3.35
CA TYR A 75 -14.27 1.62 2.26
C TYR A 75 -12.79 1.25 2.08
N LEU A 76 -12.55 0.05 1.55
CA LEU A 76 -11.21 -0.47 1.27
C LEU A 76 -11.11 -0.86 -0.22
N PRO A 77 -10.45 -0.03 -1.05
CA PRO A 77 -10.47 -0.20 -2.51
C PRO A 77 -9.72 -1.45 -2.95
N LYS A 78 -10.09 -2.02 -4.10
CA LYS A 78 -9.36 -3.16 -4.70
C LYS A 78 -8.02 -2.72 -5.31
N ASN A 79 -8.00 -1.55 -5.92
CA ASN A 79 -6.85 -0.90 -6.52
C ASN A 79 -6.90 0.59 -6.21
N GLU A 80 -5.74 1.20 -6.01
CA GLU A 80 -5.62 2.62 -5.74
C GLU A 80 -4.24 3.10 -6.18
N GLU A 81 -4.14 4.38 -6.53
CA GLU A 81 -2.88 4.98 -6.94
C GLU A 81 -2.60 6.26 -6.16
N TRP A 82 -1.31 6.53 -5.97
CA TRP A 82 -0.81 7.81 -5.48
C TRP A 82 0.07 8.44 -6.56
N ALA A 83 -0.28 9.66 -6.96
CA ALA A 83 0.53 10.49 -7.83
C ALA A 83 0.70 11.86 -7.17
N SER A 84 1.94 12.26 -6.88
CA SER A 84 2.33 13.57 -6.32
C SER A 84 3.71 13.95 -6.78
#